data_AF-A0A352UDK8-F1
#
_entry.id   AF-A0A352UDK8-F1
#
_cell.length_a   1.000
_cell.length_b   1.000
_cell.length_c   1.000
_cell.angle_alpha   90.00
_cell.angle_beta   90.00
_cell.angle_gamma   90.00
#
_symmetry.space_group_name_H-M   'P 1'
#
loop_
_entity.id
_entity.type
_entity.pdbx_description
1 polymer ?
#
loop_
_entity_poly.entity_id
_entity_poly.type
_entity_poly.pdbx_seq_one_letter_code
_entity_poly.pdbx_strand_id
1 'polypeptide(L)' 'MKMEVITVAPKERRVLLMFGLNEQLSSDSPIKSYLQDNGLEPKREYKETRESTEYNILYFGHCYLDGHMDALTGFAEPSA' A
#
# COMPACT_ATOMS: atom_id res chain seq x y z
N MET A 1 -0.56 8.43 3.38
CA MET A 1 -0.15 7.15 2.73
C MET A 1 0.08 7.39 1.24
N LYS A 2 1.12 6.79 0.66
CA LYS A 2 1.33 6.76 -0.81
C LYS A 2 1.01 5.37 -1.39
N MET A 3 0.40 5.34 -2.57
CA MET A 3 0.18 4.10 -3.33
C MET A 3 0.93 4.16 -4.66
N GLU A 4 1.62 3.08 -5.00
CA GLU A 4 2.32 2.95 -6.28
C GLU A 4 2.00 1.61 -6.93
N VAL A 5 1.78 1.62 -8.25
CA VAL A 5 1.60 0.41 -9.05
C VAL A 5 2.86 0.20 -9.88
N ILE A 6 3.55 -0.91 -9.63
CA ILE A 6 4.75 -1.28 -10.36
C ILE A 6 4.47 -2.45 -11.31
N THR A 7 5.14 -2.44 -12.47
CA THR A 7 5.13 -3.57 -13.40
C THR A 7 6.41 -4.37 -13.17
N VAL A 8 6.28 -5.57 -12.59
CA VAL A 8 7.44 -6.46 -12.34
C VAL A 8 7.72 -7.40 -13.50
N ALA A 9 6.70 -7.69 -14.32
CA ALA A 9 6.80 -8.47 -15.56
C ALA A 9 5.71 -8.01 -16.55
N PRO A 10 5.80 -8.31 -17.86
CA PRO A 10 4.86 -7.81 -18.87
C PRO A 10 3.37 -8.15 -18.63
N LYS A 11 3.07 -9.15 -17.77
CA LYS A 11 1.71 -9.48 -17.33
C LYS A 11 1.54 -9.47 -15.81
N GLU A 12 2.55 -9.00 -15.08
CA GLU A 12 2.53 -9.00 -13.62
C GLU A 12 2.69 -7.58 -13.09
N ARG A 13 1.60 -7.08 -12.52
CA ARG A 13 1.54 -5.81 -11.81
C ARG A 13 1.43 -6.05 -10.31
N ARG A 14 2.03 -5.15 -9.55
CA ARG A 14 2.07 -5.18 -8.09
C ARG A 14 1.72 -3.82 -7.55
N VAL A 15 1.13 -3.81 -6.37
CA VAL A 15 0.74 -2.59 -5.68
C VAL A 15 1.60 -2.49 -4.43
N LEU A 16 2.20 -1.32 -4.25
CA LEU A 16 2.98 -0.94 -3.08
C LEU A 16 2.18 0.11 -2.32
N LEU A 17 1.80 -0.21 -1.09
CA LEU A 17 1.28 0.80 -0.14
C LEU A 17 2.43 1.22 0.76
N MET A 18 2.74 2.51 0.75
CA MET A 18 3.89 3.09 1.46
C MET A 18 3.41 3.97 2.60
N PHE A 19 3.86 3.64 3.80
CA PHE A 19 3.53 4.32 5.04
C PHE A 19 4.79 4.96 5.60
N GLY A 20 4.81 6.29 5.73
CA GLY A 20 5.98 6.98 6.30
C GLY A 20 6.16 6.68 7.78
N LEU A 21 7.37 6.89 8.31
CA LEU A 21 7.71 6.74 9.74
C LEU A 21 6.81 7.53 10.71
N ASN A 22 6.25 8.66 10.28
CA ASN A 22 5.29 9.46 11.06
C ASN A 22 3.82 9.10 10.78
N GLU A 23 3.56 8.43 9.66
CA GLU A 23 2.28 7.83 9.30
C GLU A 23 2.32 6.32 9.57
N GLN A 24 2.89 5.91 10.72
CA GLN A 24 2.85 4.51 11.11
C GLN A 24 1.43 4.00 10.92
N LEU A 25 1.29 2.75 10.50
CA LEU A 25 0.06 1.96 10.60
C LEU A 25 -0.33 1.80 12.08
N SER A 26 -0.55 2.94 12.73
CA SER A 26 -1.23 3.10 14.00
C SER A 26 -2.51 2.30 13.84
N SER A 27 -2.91 1.56 14.89
CA SER A 27 -4.14 0.76 14.83
C SER A 27 -5.37 1.59 14.41
N ASP A 28 -5.32 2.90 14.59
CA ASP A 28 -6.36 3.87 14.19
C ASP A 28 -6.34 4.26 12.70
N SER A 29 -5.41 3.75 11.91
CA SER A 29 -5.35 4.09 10.48
C SER A 29 -6.55 3.44 9.75
N PRO A 30 -7.40 4.22 9.07
CA PRO A 30 -8.61 3.70 8.43
C PRO A 30 -8.29 2.66 7.36
N ILE A 31 -7.13 2.77 6.70
CA ILE A 31 -6.67 1.79 5.73
C ILE A 31 -6.21 0.48 6.38
N LYS A 32 -5.61 0.51 7.57
CA LYS A 32 -5.27 -0.72 8.30
C LYS A 32 -6.54 -1.49 8.66
N SER A 33 -7.54 -0.79 9.19
CA SER A 33 -8.84 -1.37 9.50
C SER A 33 -9.50 -1.91 8.24
N TYR A 34 -9.46 -1.18 7.12
CA TYR A 34 -9.98 -1.65 5.84
C TYR A 34 -9.32 -2.94 5.36
N LEU A 35 -7.98 -3.00 5.39
CA LEU A 35 -7.23 -4.19 5.01
C LEU A 35 -7.61 -5.38 5.91
N GLN A 36 -7.71 -5.18 7.22
CA GLN A 36 -8.08 -6.23 8.16
C GLN A 36 -9.53 -6.71 8.00
N ASP A 37 -10.50 -5.80 7.86
CA ASP A 37 -11.92 -6.09 7.69
C ASP A 37 -12.20 -6.86 6.40
N ASN A 38 -11.44 -6.56 5.35
CA ASN A 38 -11.53 -7.24 4.06
C ASN A 38 -10.58 -8.46 3.93
N GLY A 39 -9.83 -8.81 4.97
CA GLY A 39 -8.90 -9.94 4.95
C GLY A 39 -7.77 -9.79 3.92
N LEU A 40 -7.36 -8.55 3.64
CA LEU A 40 -6.33 -8.21 2.67
C LEU A 40 -4.96 -8.24 3.33
N GLU A 41 -4.25 -9.35 3.13
CA GLU A 41 -2.91 -9.52 3.68
C GLU A 41 -1.82 -9.23 2.64
N PRO A 42 -0.78 -8.45 3.00
CA PRO A 42 0.33 -8.21 2.10
C PRO A 42 1.10 -9.50 1.87
N LYS A 43 1.49 -9.73 0.61
CA LYS A 43 2.38 -10.86 0.26
C LYS A 43 3.78 -10.66 0.86
N ARG A 44 4.19 -9.40 1.04
CA ARG A 44 5.43 -9.04 1.72
C ARG A 44 5.25 -7.71 2.43
N GLU A 45 5.76 -7.61 3.64
CA GLU A 45 5.98 -6.35 4.34
C GLU A 45 7.48 -6.15 4.50
N TYR A 46 7.96 -4.95 4.16
CA TYR A 46 9.37 -4.60 4.34
C TYR A 46 9.54 -3.09 4.46
N LYS A 47 10.66 -2.69 5.08
CA LYS A 47 11.03 -1.28 5.16
C LYS A 47 11.88 -0.89 3.96
N GLU A 48 11.61 0.28 3.39
CA GLU A 48 12.38 0.84 2.27
C GLU A 48 12.60 2.34 2.48
N THR A 49 13.84 2.79 2.28
CA THR A 49 14.17 4.21 2.34
C THR A 49 14.09 4.82 0.95
N ARG A 50 13.18 5.79 0.76
CA ARG A 50 13.05 6.58 -0.47
C ARG A 50 13.19 8.06 -0.14
N GLU A 51 14.00 8.79 -0.91
CA GLU A 51 14.17 10.24 -0.74
C GLU A 51 14.50 10.64 0.71
N SER A 52 15.42 9.91 1.35
CA SER A 52 15.81 10.08 2.75
C SER A 52 14.69 9.88 3.79
N THR A 53 13.55 9.33 3.38
CA THR A 53 12.43 8.96 4.26
C THR A 53 12.32 7.43 4.30
N GLU A 54 12.30 6.83 5.49
CA GLU A 54 12.00 5.41 5.65
C GLU A 54 10.48 5.19 5.64
N TYR A 55 10.05 4.24 4.81
CA TYR A 55 8.67 3.82 4.64
C TYR A 55 8.52 2.35 5.01
N ASN A 56 7.38 2.00 5.60
CA ASN A 56 6.90 0.63 5.64
C ASN A 56 6.11 0.34 4.36
N ILE A 57 6.56 -0.63 3.58
CA ILE A 57 5.99 -1.01 2.30
C ILE A 57 5.20 -2.30 2.47
N LEU A 58 3.92 -2.24 2.13
CA LEU A 58 3.07 -3.40 1.97
C LEU A 58 2.97 -3.77 0.48
N TYR A 59 3.38 -4.98 0.14
CA TYR A 59 3.47 -5.48 -1.22
C TYR A 59 2.32 -6.42 -1.54
N PHE A 60 1.52 -6.06 -2.55
CA PHE A 60 0.36 -6.82 -2.98
C PHE A 60 0.41 -7.16 -4.47
N GLY A 61 -0.35 -8.19 -4.86
CA GLY A 61 -0.66 -8.43 -6.27
C GLY A 61 -1.72 -7.45 -6.77
N HIS A 62 -1.56 -6.88 -7.97
CA HIS A 62 -2.57 -5.99 -8.55
C HIS A 62 -3.93 -6.69 -8.72
N CYS A 63 -3.93 -7.93 -9.19
CA CYS A 63 -5.17 -8.70 -9.36
C CYS A 63 -5.86 -9.01 -8.03
N TYR A 64 -5.09 -9.10 -6.93
CA TYR A 64 -5.63 -9.34 -5.60
C TYR A 64 -6.36 -8.12 -5.04
N LEU A 65 -5.93 -6.91 -5.43
CA LEU A 65 -6.52 -5.66 -4.97
C LEU A 65 -7.49 -5.03 -5.97
N ASP A 66 -7.78 -5.67 -7.11
CA ASP A 66 -8.55 -5.10 -8.22
C ASP A 66 -9.90 -4.51 -7.76
N GLY A 67 -10.64 -5.22 -6.90
CA GLY A 67 -11.90 -4.75 -6.31
C GLY A 67 -11.78 -3.74 -5.16
N HIS A 68 -10.55 -3.46 -4.71
CA HIS A 68 -10.24 -2.57 -3.59
C HIS A 68 -9.45 -1.33 -4.03
N MET A 69 -8.98 -1.28 -5.28
CA MET A 69 -8.10 -0.22 -5.77
C MET A 69 -8.72 1.17 -5.64
N ASP A 70 -10.02 1.30 -5.89
CA ASP A 70 -10.74 2.58 -5.76
C ASP A 70 -10.73 3.08 -4.31
N ALA A 71 -11.09 2.22 -3.36
CA ALA A 71 -11.05 2.52 -1.94
C ALA A 71 -9.62 2.84 -1.46
N LEU A 72 -8.63 2.03 -1.86
CA LEU A 72 -7.23 2.25 -1.52
C LEU A 72 -6.67 3.55 -2.11
N THR A 73 -7.11 3.93 -3.31
CA THR A 73 -6.77 5.22 -3.92
C THR A 73 -7.40 6.38 -3.16
N GLY A 74 -8.63 6.21 -2.64
CA GLY A 74 -9.27 7.21 -1.78
C GLY A 74 -8.55 7.45 -0.44
N PHE A 75 -7.83 6.44 0.06
CA PHE A 75 -6.95 6.57 1.23
C PHE A 75 -5.55 7.09 0.90
N ALA A 76 -5.11 6.94 -0.35
CA ALA A 76 -3.87 7.51 -0.81
C ALA A 76 -4.08 9.02 -1.02
N GLU A 77 -3.24 9.86 -0.43
CA GLU A 77 -3.31 11.28 -0.77
C GLU A 77 -3.01 11.43 -2.27
N PRO A 78 -3.78 12.25 -3.02
CA PRO A 78 -3.37 12.63 -4.36
C PRO A 78 -2.05 13.37 -4.20
N SER A 79 -0.95 12.80 -4.72
CA SER A 79 0.24 13.58 -4.99
C SER A 79 -0.19 14.67 -5.97
N ALA A 80 -0.45 15.87 -5.44
CA ALA A 80 -0.71 17.08 -6.21
C ALA A 80 0.55 17.52 -6.97
#